data_AF-A0A961UD02-F1
#
_entry.id   AF-A0A961UD02-F1
#
_cell.length_a   1.000
_cell.length_b   1.000
_cell.length_c   1.000
_cell.angle_alpha   90.00
_cell.angle_beta   90.00
_cell.angle_gamma   90.00
#
_symmetry.space_group_name_H-M   'P 1'
#
loop_
_entity.id
_entity.type
_entity.pdbx_description
1 polymer ?
#
loop_
_entity_poly.entity_id
_entity_poly.type
_entity_poly.pdbx_seq_one_letter_code
_entity_poly.pdbx_strand_id
1 'polypeptide(L)'
;GETVYIAGVIGMGEVNARTFVVANAATDTFELSDTDASEWSAYQSGGYIYAHVATEFTRRFPLPDDCIRLMRVNAGESTPHRVEGRFILTDESALHIEYVSSDVTETAFDGIFVDLLASRLSAEICFYLTDNSSLTEQCWQIYEAKLREARGMDAREGTPRPLVADSWLEARA
;
A
#
# COMPACT_ATOMS: atom_id res chain seq x y z
N GLY A 1 5.76 -11.35 29.22
CA GLY A 1 6.52 -12.36 28.48
C GLY A 1 7.03 -11.76 27.19
N GLU A 2 7.83 -12.51 26.44
CA GLU A 2 8.15 -12.16 25.05
C GLU A 2 6.85 -12.11 24.23
N THR A 3 6.77 -11.20 23.26
CA THR A 3 5.60 -11.06 22.40
C THR A 3 5.95 -11.35 20.95
N VAL A 4 5.03 -12.03 20.30
CA VAL A 4 5.11 -12.37 18.89
C VAL A 4 3.90 -11.85 18.18
N TYR A 5 4.06 -11.50 16.92
CA TYR A 5 2.92 -11.22 16.07
C TYR A 5 2.84 -12.21 14.92
N ILE A 6 1.60 -12.57 14.60
CA ILE A 6 1.24 -13.67 13.72
C ILE A 6 0.51 -13.11 12.50
N ALA A 7 0.90 -13.56 11.32
CA ALA A 7 0.24 -13.19 10.06
C ALA A 7 0.28 -14.32 9.03
N GLY A 8 -0.67 -14.32 8.09
CA GLY A 8 -0.71 -15.23 6.95
C GLY A 8 -1.11 -16.68 7.27
N VAL A 9 -1.61 -16.96 8.47
CA VAL A 9 -2.11 -18.29 8.87
C VAL A 9 -3.39 -18.59 8.07
N ILE A 10 -3.44 -19.76 7.42
CA ILE A 10 -4.51 -20.08 6.45
C ILE A 10 -5.82 -20.48 7.16
N GLY A 11 -5.74 -21.29 8.22
CA GLY A 11 -6.89 -21.64 9.07
C GLY A 11 -6.57 -21.35 10.52
N MET A 12 -7.57 -21.00 11.33
CA MET A 12 -7.42 -20.18 12.54
C MET A 12 -7.09 -18.73 12.19
N GLY A 13 -7.83 -18.13 11.26
CA GLY A 13 -7.56 -16.76 10.76
C GLY A 13 -7.60 -15.67 11.84
N GLU A 14 -8.20 -15.96 12.99
CA GLU A 14 -8.35 -15.10 14.15
C GLU A 14 -7.02 -14.71 14.81
N VAL A 15 -5.94 -15.49 14.61
CA VAL A 15 -4.60 -15.11 15.08
C VAL A 15 -3.94 -14.04 14.21
N ASN A 16 -4.38 -13.89 12.96
CA ASN A 16 -3.72 -13.00 12.02
C ASN A 16 -3.87 -11.54 12.43
N ALA A 17 -2.83 -10.75 12.12
CA ALA A 17 -2.77 -9.33 12.41
C ALA A 17 -2.83 -8.98 13.92
N ARG A 18 -2.49 -9.93 14.79
CA ARG A 18 -2.51 -9.76 16.26
C ARG A 18 -1.16 -10.09 16.90
N THR A 19 -0.95 -9.51 18.07
CA THR A 19 0.20 -9.77 18.94
C THR A 19 -0.24 -10.62 20.12
N PHE A 20 0.55 -11.64 20.44
CA PHE A 20 0.31 -12.54 21.57
C PHE A 20 1.53 -12.59 22.47
N VAL A 21 1.28 -12.81 23.76
CA VAL A 21 2.34 -13.12 24.72
C VAL A 21 2.66 -14.61 24.60
N VAL A 22 3.94 -14.92 24.48
CA VAL A 22 4.43 -16.30 24.40
C VAL A 22 4.51 -16.93 25.79
N ALA A 23 4.05 -18.18 25.88
CA ALA A 23 4.28 -19.09 26.99
C ALA A 23 4.96 -20.38 26.49
N ASN A 24 5.60 -21.12 27.40
CA ASN A 24 6.15 -22.47 27.15
C ASN A 24 7.00 -22.59 25.87
N ALA A 25 7.83 -21.58 25.58
CA ALA A 25 8.68 -21.57 24.40
C ALA A 25 9.77 -22.65 24.46
N ALA A 26 9.93 -23.37 23.35
CA ALA A 26 11.05 -24.27 23.06
C ALA A 26 11.73 -23.83 21.75
N THR A 27 12.63 -24.65 21.21
CA THR A 27 13.42 -24.31 20.00
C THR A 27 12.54 -23.90 18.81
N ASP A 28 11.46 -24.64 18.55
CA ASP A 28 10.62 -24.46 17.35
C ASP A 28 9.12 -24.37 17.68
N THR A 29 8.75 -24.31 18.96
CA THR A 29 7.35 -24.33 19.40
C THR A 29 7.12 -23.35 20.53
N PHE A 30 5.89 -22.84 20.63
CA PHE A 30 5.46 -22.01 21.74
C PHE A 30 3.94 -22.09 21.90
N GLU A 31 3.43 -21.59 23.02
CA GLU A 31 1.99 -21.47 23.31
C GLU A 31 1.59 -20.00 23.42
N LEU A 32 0.33 -19.69 23.12
CA LEU A 32 -0.24 -18.35 23.32
C LEU A 32 -0.73 -18.24 24.78
N SER A 33 -0.13 -17.34 25.56
CA SER A 33 -0.59 -17.06 26.94
C SER A 33 -1.98 -16.44 26.92
N ASP A 34 -2.81 -16.82 27.88
CA ASP A 34 -4.13 -16.21 28.16
C ASP A 34 -5.05 -16.08 26.93
N THR A 35 -4.93 -17.01 25.98
CA THR A 35 -5.69 -17.00 24.73
C THR A 35 -6.60 -18.22 24.64
N ASP A 36 -7.92 -18.01 24.60
CA ASP A 36 -8.90 -19.07 24.35
C ASP A 36 -9.19 -19.15 22.84
N ALA A 37 -8.76 -20.23 22.22
CA ALA A 37 -8.96 -20.52 20.80
C ALA A 37 -10.09 -21.52 20.54
N SER A 38 -10.89 -21.89 21.55
CA SER A 38 -11.89 -22.96 21.45
C SER A 38 -13.00 -22.70 20.44
N GLU A 39 -13.31 -21.43 20.18
CA GLU A 39 -14.31 -21.00 19.19
C GLU A 39 -13.70 -20.64 17.82
N TRP A 40 -12.39 -20.74 17.66
CA TRP A 40 -11.73 -20.34 16.42
C TRP A 40 -11.86 -21.40 15.34
N SER A 41 -11.74 -20.94 14.09
CA SER A 41 -11.69 -21.84 12.95
C SER A 41 -10.56 -22.87 13.06
N ALA A 42 -10.77 -24.06 12.49
CA ALA A 42 -9.77 -25.12 12.50
C ALA A 42 -8.46 -24.66 11.86
N TYR A 43 -7.33 -25.02 12.47
CA TYR A 43 -6.02 -24.67 11.95
C TYR A 43 -5.78 -25.29 10.57
N GLN A 44 -5.22 -24.48 9.66
CA GLN A 44 -4.64 -24.94 8.41
C GLN A 44 -3.26 -24.29 8.25
N SER A 45 -2.27 -25.11 7.88
CA SER A 45 -0.87 -24.71 7.83
C SER A 45 -0.62 -23.48 6.97
N GLY A 46 0.18 -22.55 7.49
CA GLY A 46 0.65 -21.34 6.81
C GLY A 46 1.09 -20.28 7.81
N GLY A 47 1.44 -19.11 7.29
CA GLY A 47 1.76 -17.94 8.08
C GLY A 47 3.21 -17.81 8.53
N TYR A 48 3.47 -16.68 9.19
CA TYR A 48 4.77 -16.21 9.61
C TYR A 48 4.68 -15.65 11.01
N ILE A 49 5.72 -15.89 11.79
CA ILE A 49 5.92 -15.30 13.11
C ILE A 49 6.97 -14.20 12.99
N TYR A 50 6.66 -13.05 13.57
CA TYR A 50 7.53 -11.90 13.59
C TYR A 50 7.72 -11.44 15.03
N ALA A 51 8.93 -11.02 15.38
CA ALA A 51 9.16 -10.30 16.62
C ALA A 51 8.23 -9.07 16.69
N HIS A 52 7.62 -8.85 17.86
CA HIS A 52 6.82 -7.66 18.11
C HIS A 52 7.68 -6.57 18.75
N VAL A 53 7.59 -5.35 18.22
CA VAL A 53 8.14 -4.15 18.85
C VAL A 53 6.96 -3.35 19.35
N ALA A 54 6.96 -3.01 20.64
CA ALA A 54 5.90 -2.23 21.26
C ALA A 54 5.72 -0.91 20.50
N THR A 55 4.50 -0.70 20.01
CA THR A 55 4.07 0.48 19.26
C THR A 55 2.81 1.03 19.91
N GLU A 56 2.44 2.27 19.61
CA GLU A 56 1.17 2.87 20.03
C GLU A 56 -0.08 2.21 19.42
N PHE A 57 0.09 1.22 18.54
CA PHE A 57 -0.97 0.54 17.80
C PHE A 57 -1.07 -0.93 18.18
N THR A 58 -2.29 -1.44 18.26
CA THR A 58 -2.57 -2.81 18.70
C THR A 58 -2.29 -3.85 17.60
N ARG A 59 -2.38 -3.44 16.33
CA ARG A 59 -2.32 -4.33 15.17
C ARG A 59 -1.35 -3.80 14.12
N ARG A 60 -0.86 -4.72 13.30
CA ARG A 60 -0.14 -4.39 12.06
C ARG A 60 -0.65 -5.26 10.93
N PHE A 61 -0.63 -4.75 9.71
CA PHE A 61 -1.08 -5.43 8.49
C PHE A 61 0.06 -5.39 7.47
N PRO A 62 0.43 -6.52 6.85
CA PRO A 62 1.45 -6.51 5.82
C PRO A 62 0.94 -5.73 4.60
N LEU A 63 1.80 -4.91 4.02
CA LEU A 63 1.58 -4.36 2.69
C LEU A 63 1.71 -5.47 1.65
N PRO A 64 0.89 -5.47 0.57
CA PRO A 64 1.07 -6.38 -0.56
C PRO A 64 2.49 -6.32 -1.12
N ASP A 65 3.04 -7.44 -1.60
CA ASP A 65 4.44 -7.50 -2.06
C ASP A 65 4.72 -6.57 -3.26
N ASP A 66 3.70 -6.33 -4.08
CA ASP A 66 3.70 -5.45 -5.26
C ASP A 66 3.38 -3.98 -4.92
N CYS A 67 3.13 -3.64 -3.65
CA CYS A 67 2.76 -2.27 -3.29
C CYS A 67 3.99 -1.34 -3.30
N ILE A 68 4.04 -0.46 -4.32
CA ILE A 68 5.01 0.62 -4.50
C ILE A 68 4.72 1.79 -3.55
N ARG A 69 3.45 2.21 -3.45
CA ARG A 69 3.04 3.37 -2.67
C ARG A 69 1.62 3.22 -2.13
N LEU A 70 1.46 3.40 -0.82
CA LEU A 70 0.14 3.52 -0.19
C LEU A 70 -0.48 4.88 -0.54
N MET A 71 -1.71 4.86 -1.06
CA MET A 71 -2.45 6.06 -1.44
C MET A 71 -3.49 6.43 -0.41
N ARG A 72 -4.25 5.45 0.09
CA ARG A 72 -5.30 5.67 1.10
C ARG A 72 -5.50 4.44 1.98
N VAL A 73 -6.03 4.69 3.17
CA VAL A 73 -6.54 3.70 4.10
C VAL A 73 -8.01 4.02 4.37
N ASN A 74 -8.87 3.00 4.40
CA ASN A 74 -10.31 3.07 4.66
C ASN A 74 -11.00 4.22 3.90
N ALA A 75 -10.87 4.22 2.57
CA ALA A 75 -11.45 5.24 1.69
C ALA A 75 -11.05 6.70 2.02
N GLY A 76 -9.96 6.91 2.75
CA GLY A 76 -9.46 8.21 3.17
C GLY A 76 -10.20 8.81 4.37
N GLU A 77 -10.91 8.00 5.14
CA GLU A 77 -11.34 8.36 6.48
C GLU A 77 -10.12 8.67 7.37
N SER A 78 -10.32 9.48 8.40
CA SER A 78 -9.28 9.77 9.40
C SER A 78 -9.08 8.54 10.28
N THR A 79 -8.46 7.49 9.73
CA THR A 79 -8.03 6.30 10.45
C THR A 79 -6.59 6.51 10.91
N PRO A 80 -6.33 6.61 12.22
CA PRO A 80 -4.97 6.67 12.73
C PRO A 80 -4.18 5.43 12.29
N HIS A 81 -3.10 5.67 11.56
CA HIS A 81 -2.21 4.63 11.10
C HIS A 81 -0.78 5.16 10.95
N ARG A 82 0.19 4.25 11.03
CA ARG A 82 1.60 4.52 10.72
C ARG A 82 2.14 3.45 9.78
N VAL A 83 2.92 3.83 8.78
CA VAL A 83 3.59 2.88 7.89
C VAL A 83 5.02 2.70 8.37
N GLU A 84 5.41 1.47 8.73
CA GLU A 84 6.78 1.12 9.11
C GLU A 84 7.23 -0.13 8.35
N GLY A 85 8.36 -0.02 7.65
CA GLY A 85 8.87 -1.10 6.80
C GLY A 85 7.82 -1.52 5.75
N ARG A 86 7.41 -2.80 5.80
CA ARG A 86 6.36 -3.38 4.95
C ARG A 86 5.03 -3.58 5.68
N PHE A 87 4.77 -2.81 6.73
CA PHE A 87 3.56 -2.94 7.53
C PHE A 87 2.82 -1.61 7.72
N ILE A 88 1.49 -1.70 7.80
CA ILE A 88 0.60 -0.63 8.25
C ILE A 88 0.19 -0.95 9.69
N LEU A 89 0.52 -0.07 10.62
CA LEU A 89 0.19 -0.17 12.03
C LEU A 89 -1.09 0.63 12.29
N THR A 90 -2.07 0.04 12.97
CA THR A 90 -3.35 0.68 13.29
C THR A 90 -4.03 -0.05 14.45
N ASP A 91 -5.03 0.58 15.06
CA ASP A 91 -5.93 -0.07 16.00
C ASP A 91 -7.16 -0.69 15.31
N GLU A 92 -7.35 -0.47 14.02
CA GLU A 92 -8.47 -1.06 13.28
C GLU A 92 -8.36 -2.58 13.13
N SER A 93 -9.49 -3.26 13.24
CA SER A 93 -9.55 -4.73 13.13
C SER A 93 -9.50 -5.24 11.70
N ALA A 94 -9.81 -4.38 10.72
CA ALA A 94 -9.71 -4.64 9.29
C ALA A 94 -9.31 -3.35 8.57
N LEU A 95 -8.57 -3.50 7.46
CA LEU A 95 -8.11 -2.38 6.64
C LEU A 95 -8.48 -2.58 5.18
N HIS A 96 -9.04 -1.54 4.57
CA HIS A 96 -9.15 -1.41 3.12
C HIS A 96 -8.12 -0.40 2.65
N ILE A 97 -7.33 -0.74 1.63
CA ILE A 97 -6.25 0.12 1.15
C ILE A 97 -6.37 0.37 -0.35
N GLU A 98 -6.06 1.60 -0.75
CA GLU A 98 -5.76 1.96 -2.14
C GLU A 98 -4.24 2.13 -2.24
N TYR A 99 -3.61 1.50 -3.23
CA TYR A 99 -2.17 1.57 -3.42
C TYR A 99 -1.78 1.53 -4.91
N VAL A 100 -0.55 1.96 -5.21
CA VAL A 100 0.07 1.81 -6.52
C VAL A 100 0.77 0.46 -6.57
N SER A 101 0.31 -0.41 -7.47
CA SER A 101 0.86 -1.76 -7.69
C SER A 101 2.00 -1.75 -8.72
N SER A 102 2.98 -2.63 -8.54
CA SER A 102 4.00 -2.96 -9.55
C SER A 102 3.59 -4.09 -10.49
N ASP A 103 2.53 -4.83 -10.18
CA ASP A 103 2.07 -5.98 -10.97
C ASP A 103 1.17 -5.52 -12.13
N VAL A 104 1.78 -4.79 -13.06
CA VAL A 104 1.11 -4.29 -14.26
C VAL A 104 1.77 -4.89 -15.49
N THR A 105 0.98 -5.62 -16.27
CA THR A 105 1.41 -6.10 -17.59
C THR A 105 1.43 -4.96 -18.59
N GLU A 106 2.41 -4.93 -19.50
CA GLU A 106 2.53 -3.90 -20.55
C GLU A 106 1.26 -3.77 -21.41
N THR A 107 0.52 -4.86 -21.59
CA THR A 107 -0.76 -4.89 -22.30
C THR A 107 -1.88 -4.12 -21.62
N ALA A 108 -1.72 -3.78 -20.33
CA ALA A 108 -2.69 -3.00 -19.57
C ALA A 108 -2.49 -1.48 -19.73
N PHE A 109 -1.40 -1.05 -20.37
CA PHE A 109 -1.16 0.37 -20.61
C PHE A 109 -2.04 0.91 -21.73
N ASP A 110 -2.71 2.03 -21.46
CA ASP A 110 -3.40 2.77 -22.52
C ASP A 110 -2.40 3.42 -23.49
N GLY A 111 -2.82 3.60 -24.74
CA GLY A 111 -2.02 4.18 -25.82
C GLY A 111 -1.46 5.55 -25.44
N ILE A 112 -2.21 6.40 -24.74
CA ILE A 112 -1.70 7.72 -24.35
C ILE A 112 -0.58 7.63 -23.32
N PHE A 113 -0.64 6.66 -22.42
CA PHE A 113 0.38 6.45 -21.41
C PHE A 113 1.66 5.94 -22.07
N VAL A 114 1.55 4.99 -23.01
CA VAL A 114 2.69 4.50 -23.79
C VAL A 114 3.38 5.65 -24.54
N ASP A 115 2.59 6.51 -25.19
CA ASP A 115 3.10 7.67 -25.93
C ASP A 115 3.79 8.69 -25.03
N LEU A 116 3.23 8.95 -23.85
CA LEU A 116 3.80 9.82 -22.85
C LEU A 116 5.12 9.26 -22.31
N LEU A 117 5.13 7.97 -21.93
CA LEU A 117 6.30 7.28 -21.43
C LEU A 117 7.45 7.29 -22.45
N ALA A 118 7.15 6.98 -23.72
CA ALA A 118 8.11 7.04 -24.80
C ALA A 118 8.69 8.46 -24.99
N SER A 119 7.84 9.49 -24.90
CA SER A 119 8.30 10.88 -25.02
C SER A 119 9.19 11.31 -23.85
N ARG A 120 8.90 10.84 -22.63
CA ARG A 120 9.74 11.10 -21.45
C ARG A 120 11.11 10.45 -21.61
N LEU A 121 11.14 9.17 -22.00
CA LEU A 121 12.39 8.46 -22.24
C LEU A 121 13.21 9.14 -23.33
N SER A 122 12.58 9.54 -24.43
CA SER A 122 13.21 10.29 -25.52
C SER A 122 13.85 11.59 -25.02
N ALA A 123 13.13 12.40 -24.24
CA ALA A 123 13.64 13.67 -23.71
C ALA A 123 14.85 13.49 -22.75
N GLU A 124 14.87 12.43 -21.95
CA GLU A 124 15.98 12.12 -21.02
C GLU A 124 17.26 11.68 -21.75
N ILE A 125 17.12 10.88 -22.81
CA ILE A 125 18.27 10.30 -23.51
C ILE A 125 18.75 11.14 -24.70
N CYS A 126 17.94 12.09 -25.18
CA CYS A 126 18.18 12.83 -26.43
C CYS A 126 19.56 13.51 -26.45
N PHE A 127 19.94 14.21 -25.38
CA PHE A 127 21.22 14.90 -25.31
C PHE A 127 22.41 13.94 -25.43
N TYR A 128 22.36 12.82 -24.70
CA TYR A 128 23.45 11.83 -24.70
C TYR A 128 23.62 11.13 -26.05
N LEU A 129 22.57 11.06 -26.86
CA LEU A 129 22.62 10.44 -28.18
C LEU A 129 23.00 11.41 -29.30
N THR A 130 22.69 12.70 -29.15
CA THR A 130 22.72 13.66 -30.26
C THR A 130 23.65 14.84 -30.05
N ASP A 131 24.08 15.08 -28.80
CA ASP A 131 24.85 16.26 -28.38
C ASP A 131 24.21 17.59 -28.85
N ASN A 132 22.88 17.60 -28.98
CA ASN A 132 22.11 18.72 -29.52
C ASN A 132 21.13 19.24 -28.46
N SER A 133 21.48 20.34 -27.82
CA SER A 133 20.67 20.98 -26.78
C SER A 133 19.32 21.50 -27.32
N SER A 134 19.27 22.00 -28.55
CA SER A 134 18.02 22.50 -29.16
C SER A 134 17.04 21.35 -29.46
N LEU A 135 17.54 20.23 -29.97
CA LEU A 135 16.71 19.03 -30.16
C LEU A 135 16.21 18.48 -28.82
N THR A 136 17.08 18.48 -27.80
CA THR A 136 16.72 18.06 -26.44
C THR A 136 15.58 18.92 -25.90
N GLU A 137 15.66 20.24 -26.04
CA GLU A 137 14.60 21.17 -25.62
C GLU A 137 13.27 20.90 -26.36
N GLN A 138 13.33 20.59 -27.66
CA GLN A 138 12.13 20.20 -28.43
C GLN A 138 11.52 18.90 -27.91
N CYS A 139 12.32 17.89 -27.56
CA CYS A 139 11.82 16.65 -26.95
C CYS A 139 11.13 16.91 -25.61
N TRP A 140 11.68 17.81 -24.79
CA TRP A 140 11.04 18.24 -23.53
C TRP A 140 9.69 18.92 -23.76
N GLN A 141 9.60 19.80 -24.76
CA GLN A 141 8.33 20.45 -25.13
C GLN A 141 7.26 19.45 -25.60
N ILE A 142 7.66 18.43 -26.39
CA ILE A 142 6.76 17.35 -26.82
C ILE A 142 6.26 16.55 -25.61
N TYR A 143 7.16 16.20 -24.70
CA TYR A 143 6.79 15.50 -23.46
C TYR A 143 5.78 16.30 -22.63
N GLU A 144 6.01 17.61 -22.43
CA GLU A 144 5.09 18.46 -21.66
C GLU A 144 3.69 18.56 -22.31
N ALA A 145 3.63 18.62 -23.64
CA ALA A 145 2.38 18.63 -24.37
C ALA A 145 1.60 17.32 -24.17
N LYS A 146 2.27 16.17 -24.35
CA LYS A 146 1.67 14.85 -24.13
C LYS A 146 1.24 14.64 -22.67
N LEU A 147 2.00 15.16 -21.71
CA LEU A 147 1.67 15.07 -20.29
C LEU A 147 0.37 15.81 -19.97
N ARG A 148 0.19 16.99 -20.58
CA ARG A 148 -1.04 17.78 -20.40
C ARG A 148 -2.26 17.07 -20.97
N GLU A 149 -2.10 16.43 -22.14
CA GLU A 149 -3.15 15.65 -22.79
C GLU A 149 -3.53 14.42 -21.96
N ALA A 150 -2.54 13.62 -21.54
CA ALA A 150 -2.75 12.43 -20.71
C ALA A 150 -3.48 12.75 -19.40
N ARG A 151 -3.08 13.83 -18.71
CA ARG A 151 -3.78 14.31 -17.50
C ARG A 151 -5.21 14.73 -17.79
N GLY A 152 -5.45 15.36 -18.95
CA GLY A 152 -6.78 15.79 -19.36
C GLY A 152 -7.73 14.62 -19.65
N MET A 153 -7.20 13.52 -20.18
CA MET A 153 -7.97 12.29 -20.41
C MET A 153 -8.24 11.54 -19.11
N ASP A 154 -7.22 11.34 -18.28
CA ASP A 154 -7.36 10.71 -16.96
C ASP A 154 -8.43 11.43 -16.09
N ALA A 155 -8.43 12.77 -16.13
CA ALA A 155 -9.42 13.57 -15.42
C ALA A 155 -10.88 13.37 -15.88
N ARG A 156 -11.11 12.83 -17.09
CA ARG A 156 -12.45 12.55 -17.63
C ARG A 156 -12.93 11.13 -17.38
N GLU A 157 -12.02 10.19 -17.12
CA GLU A 157 -12.36 8.78 -16.92
C GLU A 157 -12.82 8.46 -15.49
N GLY A 158 -12.61 9.39 -14.55
CA GLY A 158 -13.01 9.23 -13.14
C GLY A 158 -14.30 9.97 -12.77
N THR A 159 -15.01 9.43 -11.77
CA THR A 159 -15.97 10.24 -11.00
C THR A 159 -15.18 11.07 -9.98
N PRO A 160 -15.36 12.40 -9.94
CA PRO A 160 -14.75 13.23 -8.90
C PRO A 160 -15.09 12.67 -7.52
N ARG A 161 -14.08 12.51 -6.68
CA ARG A 161 -14.29 12.02 -5.32
C ARG A 161 -15.11 13.04 -4.53
N PRO A 162 -16.08 12.60 -3.71
CA PRO A 162 -16.82 13.52 -2.86
C PRO A 162 -15.85 14.19 -1.89
N LEU A 163 -16.00 15.51 -1.72
CA LEU A 163 -15.35 16.23 -0.64
C LEU A 163 -16.02 15.79 0.65
N VAL A 164 -15.33 14.99 1.46
CA VAL A 164 -15.75 14.74 2.84
C VAL A 164 -15.55 16.07 3.58
N ALA A 165 -16.64 16.66 4.05
CA ALA A 165 -16.57 17.86 4.87
C ALA A 165 -15.83 17.50 6.15
N ASP A 166 -14.72 18.17 6.42
CA ASP A 166 -14.06 18.08 7.72
C ASP A 166 -15.02 18.52 8.82
N SER A 167 -14.81 18.03 10.05
CA SER A 167 -15.57 18.43 11.25
C SER A 167 -15.66 19.96 11.45
N TRP A 168 -14.75 20.72 10.84
CA TRP A 168 -14.76 22.19 10.80
C TRP A 168 -15.85 22.83 9.92
N LEU A 169 -16.27 22.17 8.85
CA LEU A 169 -17.35 22.64 7.97
C LEU A 169 -18.73 22.38 8.58
N GLU A 170 -18.87 21.26 9.30
CA GLU A 170 -20.10 20.91 10.02
C GLU A 170 -20.30 21.76 11.29
N ALA A 171 -19.22 22.18 11.96
CA ALA A 171 -19.27 23.03 13.16
C ALA A 171 -19.72 24.48 12.91
N ARG A 172 -19.95 24.88 11.64
CA ARG A 172 -20.34 26.25 11.27
C ARG A 172 -21.84 26.40 10.93
N ALA A 173 -22.59 25.29 10.97
CA ALA A 173 -24.05 25.26 10.87
C ALA A 173 -24.69 25.37 12.26
#